data_AF-A0A0N0N7C7-F1
#
_entry.id   AF-A0A0N0N7C7-F1
#
_cell.length_a   1.000
_cell.length_b   1.000
_cell.length_c   1.000
_cell.angle_alpha   90.00
_cell.angle_beta   90.00
_cell.angle_gamma   90.00
#
_symmetry.space_group_name_H-M   'P 1'
#
loop_
_entity.id
_entity.type
_entity.pdbx_description
1 polymer ?
#
loop_
_entity_poly.entity_id
_entity_poly.type
_entity_poly.pdbx_seq_one_letter_code
_entity_poly.pdbx_strand_id
1 'polypeptide(L)'
;MSSPSSTKPDPSAAAPLTGDGGTAAPAGKVKLPPVVWLLGAITFIMGTSEFVVSGLLPEISGALGVSVSSTGTLITAFAVGMMIGAPAMSLVL
;
A
#
# COMPACT_ATOMS: atom_id res chain seq x y z
N MET A 1 34.45 15.71 -67.43
CA MET A 1 34.32 14.39 -66.75
C MET A 1 34.98 14.54 -65.40
N SER A 2 34.19 14.36 -64.35
CA SER A 2 34.37 14.92 -63.02
C SER A 2 35.27 14.06 -62.13
N SER A 3 36.22 14.70 -61.45
CA SER A 3 37.02 14.10 -60.37
C SER A 3 36.16 13.80 -59.12
N PRO A 4 36.57 12.82 -58.29
CA PRO A 4 35.73 12.15 -57.30
C PRO A 4 35.49 12.92 -55.98
N SER A 5 34.38 12.56 -55.36
CA SER A 5 33.76 13.09 -54.14
C SER A 5 34.64 12.99 -52.88
N SER A 6 34.61 14.06 -52.08
CA SER A 6 35.21 14.17 -50.74
C SER A 6 34.47 13.26 -49.75
N THR A 7 35.12 12.19 -49.31
CA THR A 7 34.67 11.35 -48.19
C THR A 7 35.09 12.02 -46.89
N LYS A 8 34.16 12.73 -46.25
CA LYS A 8 34.27 13.14 -44.84
C LYS A 8 33.54 12.09 -43.97
N PRO A 9 34.13 11.61 -42.85
CA PRO A 9 33.61 10.47 -42.10
C PRO A 9 32.29 10.77 -41.35
N ASP A 10 31.45 9.74 -41.28
CA ASP A 10 30.15 9.69 -40.58
C ASP A 10 30.26 9.91 -39.07
N PRO A 11 29.52 10.88 -38.51
CA PRO A 11 29.19 10.90 -37.10
C PRO A 11 27.95 10.04 -36.89
N SER A 12 28.18 8.76 -36.61
CA SER A 12 27.42 8.01 -35.61
C SER A 12 27.33 8.81 -34.29
N ALA A 13 26.59 9.91 -34.23
CA ALA A 13 26.57 10.79 -33.05
C ALA A 13 25.29 11.62 -32.83
N ALA A 14 24.22 11.41 -33.58
CA ALA A 14 22.92 11.97 -33.18
C ALA A 14 21.77 11.09 -33.70
N ALA A 15 21.77 9.82 -33.28
CA ALA A 15 20.48 9.16 -33.13
C ALA A 15 19.66 10.04 -32.17
N PRO A 16 18.45 10.48 -32.52
CA PRO A 16 17.60 11.11 -31.54
C PRO A 16 17.38 10.07 -30.46
N LEU A 17 17.74 10.41 -29.22
CA LEU A 17 17.17 9.74 -28.07
C LEU A 17 15.67 10.01 -28.19
N THR A 18 14.93 9.13 -28.88
CA THR A 18 13.54 8.90 -28.57
C THR A 18 13.57 8.32 -27.17
N GLY A 19 13.74 9.21 -26.19
CA GLY A 19 13.15 9.00 -24.90
C GLY A 19 11.70 8.77 -25.23
N ASP A 20 11.29 7.51 -25.11
CA ASP A 20 9.92 7.12 -24.93
C ASP A 20 9.53 7.72 -23.57
N GLY A 21 9.42 9.05 -23.57
CA GLY A 21 8.78 9.85 -22.57
C GLY A 21 7.38 9.35 -22.61
N GLY A 22 7.12 8.33 -21.79
CA GLY A 22 5.80 7.89 -21.41
C GLY A 22 5.05 9.18 -21.16
N THR A 23 4.21 9.55 -22.12
CA THR A 23 3.40 10.74 -22.06
C THR A 23 2.55 10.50 -20.83
N ALA A 24 2.94 11.11 -19.71
CA ALA A 24 2.19 11.07 -18.48
C ALA A 24 0.82 11.58 -18.84
N ALA A 25 -0.12 10.65 -19.01
CA ALA A 25 -1.49 10.95 -19.36
C ALA A 25 -1.96 12.02 -18.35
N PRO A 26 -2.58 13.13 -18.80
CA PRO A 26 -3.00 14.16 -17.89
C PRO A 26 -3.92 13.52 -16.85
N ALA A 27 -3.51 13.56 -15.58
CA ALA A 27 -4.27 13.04 -14.46
C ALA A 27 -5.58 13.84 -14.37
N GLY A 28 -6.61 13.35 -15.05
CA GLY A 28 -7.94 13.91 -15.01
C GLY A 28 -8.41 13.95 -13.56
N LYS A 29 -9.14 15.01 -13.18
CA LYS A 29 -9.73 15.14 -11.84
C LYS A 29 -10.69 13.97 -11.59
N VAL A 30 -10.20 12.92 -10.95
CA VAL A 30 -11.00 11.75 -10.56
C VAL A 30 -11.93 12.19 -9.43
N LYS A 31 -13.23 12.29 -9.70
CA LYS A 31 -14.23 12.45 -8.65
C LYS A 31 -14.28 11.15 -7.87
N LEU A 32 -13.79 11.15 -6.63
CA LEU A 32 -13.84 9.98 -5.77
C LEU A 32 -15.31 9.65 -5.45
N PRO A 33 -15.76 8.40 -5.66
CA PRO A 33 -17.07 7.96 -5.21
C PRO A 33 -17.26 8.22 -3.72
N PRO A 34 -18.46 8.60 -3.23
CA PRO A 34 -18.71 8.87 -1.81
C PRO A 34 -18.40 7.66 -0.91
N VAL A 35 -18.48 6.44 -1.46
CA VAL A 35 -18.09 5.21 -0.77
C VAL A 35 -16.62 5.22 -0.36
N VAL A 36 -15.72 5.89 -1.10
CA VAL A 36 -14.29 5.98 -0.74
C VAL A 36 -14.10 6.80 0.53
N TRP A 37 -14.85 7.90 0.71
CA TRP A 37 -14.83 8.68 1.94
C TRP A 37 -15.36 7.87 3.12
N LEU A 38 -16.42 7.10 2.91
CA LEU A 38 -16.96 6.19 3.91
C LEU A 38 -15.95 5.10 4.30
N LEU A 39 -15.34 4.42 3.32
CA LEU A 39 -14.31 3.40 3.56
C LEU A 39 -13.09 4.01 4.27
N GLY A 40 -12.69 5.22 3.88
CA GLY A 40 -11.60 5.96 4.53
C GLY A 40 -11.92 6.25 6.00
N ALA A 41 -13.12 6.76 6.29
CA ALA A 41 -13.56 7.02 7.66
C ALA A 41 -13.63 5.74 8.49
N ILE A 42 -14.18 4.65 7.93
CA ILE A 42 -14.25 3.35 8.61
C ILE A 42 -12.84 2.83 8.92
N THR A 43 -11.95 2.83 7.93
CA THR A 43 -10.56 2.34 8.10
C THR A 43 -9.80 3.21 9.10
N PHE A 44 -10.03 4.52 9.08
CA PHE A 44 -9.42 5.45 10.02
C PHE A 44 -9.89 5.23 11.47
N ILE A 45 -11.20 5.08 11.68
CA ILE A 45 -11.77 4.78 13.00
C ILE A 45 -11.25 3.43 13.50
N MET A 46 -11.28 2.40 12.64
CA MET A 46 -10.75 1.08 12.94
C MET A 46 -9.27 1.16 13.38
N GLY A 47 -8.43 1.86 12.62
CA GLY A 47 -7.02 2.05 12.98
C GLY A 47 -6.83 2.84 14.28
N THR A 48 -7.67 3.86 14.53
CA THR A 48 -7.64 4.64 15.77
C THR A 48 -8.00 3.80 16.99
N SER A 49 -8.99 2.90 16.87
CA SER A 49 -9.40 1.99 17.94
C SER A 49 -8.27 1.09 18.42
N GLU A 50 -7.41 0.59 17.52
CA GLU A 50 -6.25 -0.23 17.88
C GLU A 50 -5.25 0.53 18.79
N PHE A 51 -5.01 1.82 18.50
CA PHE A 51 -4.17 2.66 19.34
C PHE A 51 -4.81 2.93 20.72
N VAL A 52 -6.13 3.12 20.77
CA VAL A 52 -6.85 3.27 22.05
C VAL A 52 -6.73 2.01 22.90
N VAL A 53 -6.90 0.82 22.30
CA VAL A 53 -6.75 -0.47 23.00
C VAL A 53 -5.36 -0.63 23.60
N SER A 54 -4.31 -0.17 22.90
CA SER A 54 -2.93 -0.19 23.42
C SER A 54 -2.76 0.58 24.74
N GLY A 55 -3.51 1.68 24.92
CA GLY A 55 -3.53 2.44 26.16
C GLY A 55 -4.31 1.76 27.29
N LEU A 56 -5.24 0.87 26.94
CA LEU A 56 -6.06 0.10 27.89
C LEU A 56 -5.45 -1.26 28.25
N LEU A 57 -4.36 -1.68 27.61
CA LEU A 57 -3.66 -2.94 27.90
C LEU A 57 -3.37 -3.16 29.40
N PRO A 58 -2.90 -2.15 30.16
CA PRO A 58 -2.67 -2.28 31.59
C PRO A 58 -3.94 -2.60 32.37
N GLU A 59 -5.06 -1.91 32.07
CA GLU A 59 -6.37 -2.16 32.68
C GLU A 59 -6.88 -3.57 32.35
N ILE A 60 -6.77 -4.00 31.08
CA ILE A 60 -7.15 -5.35 30.65
C ILE A 60 -6.30 -6.41 31.39
N SER A 61 -4.99 -6.16 31.53
CA SER A 61 -4.10 -7.06 32.27
C SER A 61 -4.47 -7.16 33.76
N GLY A 62 -4.82 -6.04 34.38
CA GLY A 62 -5.29 -5.98 35.76
C GLY A 62 -6.62 -6.73 35.96
N ALA A 63 -7.57 -6.54 35.03
CA ALA A 63 -8.86 -7.23 35.06
C ALA A 63 -8.75 -8.75 34.90
N LEU A 64 -7.78 -9.22 34.12
CA LEU A 64 -7.50 -10.63 33.90
C LEU A 64 -6.56 -11.24 34.97
N GLY A 65 -5.94 -10.42 35.81
CA GLY A 65 -4.95 -10.87 36.81
C GLY A 65 -3.65 -11.40 36.20
N VAL A 66 -3.33 -11.01 34.96
CA VAL A 66 -2.13 -11.45 34.23
C VAL A 66 -1.19 -10.28 33.94
N SER A 67 0.05 -10.57 33.56
CA SER A 67 0.99 -9.52 33.14
C SER A 67 0.60 -8.90 31.81
N VAL A 68 0.95 -7.63 31.60
CA VAL A 68 0.75 -6.91 30.32
C VAL A 68 1.32 -7.69 29.13
N SER A 69 2.48 -8.32 29.31
CA SER A 69 3.10 -9.18 28.28
C SER A 69 2.20 -10.36 27.91
N SER A 70 1.55 -11.01 28.88
CA SER A 70 0.67 -12.14 28.63
C SER A 70 -0.60 -11.70 27.89
N THR A 71 -1.16 -10.56 28.26
CA THR A 71 -2.29 -9.93 27.53
C THR A 71 -1.91 -9.67 26.07
N GLY A 72 -0.69 -9.19 25.81
CA GLY A 72 -0.18 -9.02 24.44
C GLY A 72 -0.15 -10.34 23.66
N THR A 73 0.29 -11.44 24.28
CA THR A 73 0.27 -12.77 23.64
C THR A 73 -1.15 -13.25 23.30
N LEU A 74 -2.13 -12.97 24.17
CA LEU A 74 -3.55 -13.28 23.90
C LEU A 74 -4.06 -12.54 22.64
N ILE A 75 -3.70 -11.26 22.49
CA ILE A 75 -4.07 -10.47 21.30
C ILE A 75 -3.45 -11.06 20.04
N THR A 76 -2.18 -11.46 20.10
CA THR A 76 -1.52 -12.15 18.98
C THR A 76 -2.23 -13.45 18.62
N ALA A 77 -2.60 -14.27 19.61
CA ALA A 77 -3.36 -15.50 19.38
C ALA A 77 -4.72 -15.23 18.72
N PHE A 78 -5.42 -14.17 19.14
CA PHE A 78 -6.66 -13.72 18.52
C PHE A 78 -6.45 -13.27 17.05
N ALA A 79 -5.41 -12.49 16.77
CA ALA A 79 -5.08 -12.05 15.42
C ALA A 79 -4.79 -13.22 14.47
N VAL A 80 -4.06 -14.24 14.93
CA VAL A 80 -3.84 -15.48 14.18
C VAL A 80 -5.16 -16.21 13.94
N GLY A 81 -6.03 -16.27 14.95
CA GLY A 81 -7.38 -16.81 14.82
C GLY A 81 -8.20 -16.11 13.73
N MET A 82 -8.17 -14.78 13.68
CA MET A 82 -8.85 -14.00 12.63
C MET A 82 -8.25 -14.24 11.24
N MET A 83 -6.92 -14.32 11.12
CA MET A 83 -6.24 -14.57 9.86
C MET A 83 -6.71 -15.88 9.20
N ILE A 84 -7.03 -16.89 10.01
CA ILE A 84 -7.54 -18.19 9.54
C ILE A 84 -9.07 -18.17 9.42
N GLY A 85 -9.75 -17.57 10.39
CA GLY A 85 -11.20 -17.55 10.51
C GLY A 85 -11.90 -16.80 9.37
N ALA A 86 -11.36 -15.66 8.93
CA ALA A 86 -11.98 -14.88 7.85
C ALA A 86 -11.95 -15.62 6.50
N PRO A 87 -10.82 -16.17 6.02
CA PRO A 87 -10.80 -17.03 4.84
C PRO A 87 -11.67 -18.28 5.01
N ALA A 88 -11.64 -18.93 6.17
CA ALA A 88 -12.45 -20.12 6.41
C ALA A 88 -13.95 -19.82 6.31
N MET A 89 -14.43 -18.73 6.92
CA MET A 89 -15.82 -18.30 6.80
C MET A 89 -16.18 -17.89 5.37
N SER A 90 -15.26 -17.24 4.66
CA SER A 90 -15.44 -16.90 3.24
C SER A 90 -15.52 -18.13 2.32
N LEU A 91 -15.01 -19.28 2.74
CA LEU A 91 -15.13 -20.54 2.00
C LEU A 91 -16.41 -21.31 2.35
N VAL A 92 -16.95 -21.09 3.55
CA VAL A 92 -18.16 -21.76 4.05
C VAL A 92 -19.44 -21.07 3.59
N LEU A 93 -19.43 -19.73 3.48
CA LEU A 93 -20.53 -18.94 2.90
C LEU A 93 -20.48 -18.94 1.37
#